data_AF-A0AAW6SVS0-F1
#
_entry.id   AF-A0AAW6SVS0-F1
#
_cell.length_a   1.000
_cell.length_b   1.000
_cell.length_c   1.000
_cell.angle_alpha   90.00
_cell.angle_beta   90.00
_cell.angle_gamma   90.00
#
_symmetry.space_group_name_H-M   'P 1'
#
loop_
_entity.id
_entity.type
_entity.pdbx_description
1 polymer ?
#
loop_
_entity_poly.entity_id
_entity_poly.type
_entity_poly.pdbx_seq_one_letter_code
_entity_poly.pdbx_strand_id
1 'polypeptide(L)'
;MLNVYSILVFIHIFSAILGMGPGFILTRIVKLANSMTEIRHAYRIRRDLHIFVMIGGTLLLITGLLMGFIHPYLFKMGWYVTSLVLFLTGLAMGPFVLSPKSKPIKELLESYKGEDVPKEYEALSRELFRYERILNFIFLIIIVLMILKPF
;
A
#
# COMPACT_ATOMS: atom_id res chain seq x y z
N MET A 1 20.21 27.42 -4.77
CA MET A 1 20.72 26.17 -4.17
C MET A 1 19.55 25.40 -3.59
N LEU A 2 19.53 24.07 -3.71
CA LEU A 2 18.53 23.23 -3.05
C LEU A 2 18.77 23.26 -1.53
N ASN A 3 17.75 23.59 -0.75
CA ASN A 3 17.82 23.48 0.71
C ASN A 3 17.39 22.06 1.15
N VAL A 4 17.73 21.69 2.39
CA VAL A 4 17.41 20.35 2.95
C VAL A 4 15.92 20.04 2.85
N TYR A 5 15.07 21.03 3.10
CA TYR A 5 13.62 20.85 3.02
C TYR A 5 13.14 20.52 1.59
N SER A 6 13.64 21.20 0.56
CA SER A 6 13.33 20.90 -0.84
C SER A 6 13.78 19.50 -1.25
N ILE A 7 14.91 19.03 -0.74
CA ILE A 7 15.39 17.66 -0.97
C ILE A 7 14.43 16.65 -0.31
N LEU A 8 13.99 16.90 0.93
CA LEU A 8 13.02 16.05 1.60
C LEU A 8 11.68 16.01 0.87
N VAL A 9 11.17 17.16 0.43
CA VAL A 9 9.93 17.24 -0.37
C VAL A 9 10.08 16.42 -1.66
N PHE A 10 11.22 16.55 -2.36
CA PHE A 10 11.50 15.79 -3.56
C PHE A 10 11.45 14.28 -3.30
N ILE A 11 12.20 13.81 -2.30
CA ILE A 11 12.22 12.38 -1.92
C ILE A 11 10.82 11.93 -1.51
N HIS A 12 10.09 12.74 -0.75
CA HIS A 12 8.74 12.43 -0.28
C HIS A 12 7.76 12.22 -1.45
N ILE A 13 7.75 13.14 -2.42
CA ILE A 13 6.88 13.03 -3.61
C ILE A 13 7.26 11.81 -4.45
N PHE A 14 8.55 11.59 -4.69
CA PHE A 14 9.01 10.40 -5.43
C PHE A 14 8.66 9.10 -4.71
N SER A 15 8.76 9.09 -3.38
CA SER A 15 8.39 7.95 -2.54
C SER A 15 6.89 7.67 -2.63
N ALA A 16 6.04 8.70 -2.70
CA ALA A 16 4.60 8.55 -2.91
C ALA A 16 4.32 7.92 -4.28
N ILE A 17 4.95 8.42 -5.35
CA ILE A 17 4.71 7.96 -6.72
C ILE A 17 5.23 6.53 -6.93
N LEU A 18 6.51 6.29 -6.65
CA LEU A 18 7.17 5.02 -6.91
C LEU A 18 6.80 3.95 -5.88
N GLY A 19 6.59 4.36 -4.63
CA GLY A 19 6.19 3.47 -3.54
C GLY A 19 4.74 3.07 -3.62
N MET A 20 3.82 4.03 -3.71
CA MET A 20 2.39 3.71 -3.65
C MET A 20 1.81 3.29 -5.01
N GLY A 21 2.44 3.70 -6.12
CA GLY A 21 2.03 3.34 -7.48
C GLY A 21 1.79 1.83 -7.70
N PRO A 22 2.77 0.96 -7.39
CA PRO A 22 2.61 -0.49 -7.52
C PRO A 22 1.45 -1.06 -6.69
N GLY A 23 1.13 -0.46 -5.54
CA GLY A 23 0.03 -0.87 -4.66
C GLY A 23 -1.32 -0.94 -5.38
N PHE A 24 -1.57 -0.04 -6.33
CA PHE A 24 -2.81 0.01 -7.11
C PHE A 24 -2.97 -1.16 -8.09
N ILE A 25 -1.89 -1.85 -8.46
CA ILE A 25 -1.92 -2.95 -9.44
C ILE A 25 -1.75 -4.34 -8.81
N LEU A 26 -1.27 -4.44 -7.56
CA LEU A 26 -0.99 -5.71 -6.88
C LEU A 26 -2.19 -6.68 -6.92
N THR A 27 -3.40 -6.17 -6.63
CA THR A 27 -4.63 -6.95 -6.66
C THR A 27 -5.01 -7.38 -8.08
N ARG A 28 -4.75 -6.53 -9.08
CA ARG A 28 -5.14 -6.78 -10.47
C ARG A 28 -4.32 -7.91 -11.08
N ILE A 29 -3.02 -7.97 -10.78
CA ILE A 29 -2.12 -9.04 -11.26
C ILE A 29 -2.66 -10.42 -10.87
N VAL A 30 -3.10 -10.57 -9.62
CA VAL A 30 -3.64 -11.84 -9.12
C VAL A 30 -5.03 -12.16 -9.70
N LYS A 31 -5.87 -11.15 -9.93
CA LYS A 31 -7.22 -11.34 -10.49
C LYS A 31 -7.25 -11.78 -11.96
N LEU A 32 -6.18 -11.53 -12.71
CA LEU A 32 -6.09 -11.90 -14.12
C LEU A 32 -5.69 -13.36 -14.32
N ALA A 33 -5.23 -14.04 -13.27
CA ALA A 33 -4.84 -15.44 -13.30
C ALA A 33 -6.08 -16.36 -13.29
N ASN A 34 -6.07 -17.38 -14.15
CA ASN A 34 -7.20 -18.28 -14.39
C ASN A 34 -6.93 -19.73 -13.96
N SER A 35 -5.70 -20.06 -13.58
CA SER A 35 -5.32 -21.37 -13.04
C SER A 35 -4.53 -21.24 -11.74
N MET A 36 -4.45 -22.31 -10.96
CA MET A 36 -3.66 -22.31 -9.72
C MET A 36 -2.17 -22.06 -9.99
N THR A 37 -1.62 -22.55 -11.10
CA THR A 37 -0.25 -22.24 -11.49
C THR A 37 -0.05 -20.75 -11.79
N GLU A 38 -0.97 -20.12 -12.53
CA GLU A 38 -0.92 -18.68 -12.78
C GLU A 38 -1.09 -17.87 -11.49
N ILE A 39 -1.99 -18.28 -10.60
CA ILE A 39 -2.22 -17.60 -9.31
C ILE A 39 -0.95 -17.65 -8.46
N ARG A 40 -0.30 -18.82 -8.31
CA ARG A 40 0.97 -18.93 -7.57
C ARG A 40 2.05 -18.05 -8.17
N HIS A 41 2.14 -17.97 -9.50
CA HIS A 41 3.07 -17.08 -10.18
C HIS A 41 2.73 -15.60 -9.94
N ALA A 42 1.46 -15.23 -10.03
CA ALA A 42 0.99 -13.87 -9.76
C ALA A 42 1.30 -13.41 -8.32
N TYR A 43 1.17 -14.30 -7.33
CA TYR A 43 1.56 -13.99 -5.94
C TYR A 43 3.08 -13.79 -5.78
N ARG A 44 3.92 -14.46 -6.58
CA ARG A 44 5.37 -14.19 -6.61
C ARG A 44 5.66 -12.79 -7.15
N ILE A 45 5.10 -12.43 -8.31
CA ILE A 45 5.24 -11.08 -8.89
C ILE A 45 4.74 -10.02 -7.89
N ARG A 46 3.57 -10.27 -7.28
CA ARG A 46 3.00 -9.39 -6.27
C ARG A 46 3.95 -9.18 -5.09
N ARG A 47 4.61 -10.23 -4.60
CA ARG A 47 5.59 -10.13 -3.50
C ARG A 47 6.76 -9.22 -3.89
N ASP A 48 7.28 -9.38 -5.09
CA ASP A 48 8.43 -8.61 -5.56
C ASP A 48 8.06 -7.13 -5.76
N LEU A 49 6.86 -6.86 -6.29
CA LEU A 49 6.32 -5.50 -6.37
C LEU A 49 6.03 -4.87 -5.00
N HIS A 50 5.62 -5.67 -4.02
CA HIS A 50 5.35 -5.19 -2.66
C HIS A 50 6.60 -4.65 -1.96
N ILE A 51 7.81 -5.08 -2.35
CA ILE A 51 9.06 -4.53 -1.80
C ILE A 51 9.16 -3.02 -2.09
N PHE A 52 8.81 -2.59 -3.29
CA PHE A 52 8.78 -1.16 -3.64
C PHE A 52 7.77 -0.39 -2.80
N VAL A 53 6.61 -0.99 -2.53
CA VAL A 53 5.58 -0.41 -1.64
C VAL A 53 6.11 -0.23 -0.23
N MET A 54 6.81 -1.23 0.31
CA MET A 54 7.39 -1.17 1.66
C MET A 54 8.47 -0.08 1.76
N ILE A 55 9.39 -0.04 0.80
CA ILE A 55 10.48 0.95 0.78
C ILE A 55 9.90 2.36 0.64
N GLY A 56 9.07 2.57 -0.38
CA GLY A 56 8.50 3.88 -0.65
C GLY A 56 7.54 4.35 0.44
N GLY A 57 6.72 3.46 1.02
CA GLY A 57 5.89 3.79 2.18
C GLY A 57 6.71 4.20 3.40
N THR A 58 7.82 3.50 3.67
CA THR A 58 8.74 3.85 4.77
C THR A 58 9.39 5.21 4.54
N LEU A 59 9.92 5.46 3.34
CA LEU A 59 10.51 6.75 2.98
C LEU A 59 9.49 7.87 3.05
N LEU A 60 8.25 7.63 2.58
CA LEU A 60 7.16 8.60 2.63
C LEU A 60 6.87 9.03 4.07
N LEU A 61 6.75 8.08 4.99
CA LEU A 61 6.51 8.38 6.40
C LEU A 61 7.67 9.16 7.03
N ILE A 62 8.90 8.66 6.87
CA ILE A 62 10.08 9.27 7.50
C ILE A 62 10.27 10.70 6.99
N THR A 63 10.24 10.90 5.67
CA THR A 63 10.40 12.25 5.08
C THR A 63 9.24 13.16 5.46
N GLY A 64 8.01 12.63 5.53
CA GLY A 64 6.83 13.35 6.01
C GLY A 64 7.02 13.91 7.41
N LEU A 65 7.45 13.06 8.35
CA LEU A 65 7.71 13.43 9.75
C LEU A 65 8.89 14.40 9.87
N LEU A 66 9.98 14.18 9.13
CA LEU A 66 11.13 15.09 9.12
C LEU A 66 10.74 16.50 8.65
N MET A 67 9.90 16.61 7.61
CA MET A 67 9.36 17.89 7.16
C MET A 67 8.53 18.57 8.26
N GLY A 68 7.69 17.81 8.97
CA GLY A 68 6.93 18.28 10.12
C GLY A 68 7.82 18.75 11.27
N PHE A 69 8.91 18.04 11.54
CA PHE A 69 9.87 18.41 12.57
C PHE A 69 10.62 19.71 12.25
N ILE A 70 11.04 19.88 10.99
CA ILE A 70 11.70 21.11 10.52
C ILE A 70 10.71 22.29 10.50
N HIS A 71 9.45 22.04 10.16
CA HIS A 71 8.40 23.05 10.11
C HIS A 71 7.20 22.64 10.98
N PRO A 72 7.27 22.84 12.32
CA PRO A 72 6.25 22.36 13.25
C PRO A 72 4.84 22.89 13.00
N TYR A 73 4.69 24.00 12.27
CA TYR A 73 3.38 24.52 11.88
C TYR A 73 2.60 23.52 11.00
N LEU A 74 3.28 22.60 10.30
CA LEU A 74 2.62 21.55 9.51
C LEU A 74 1.71 20.67 10.38
N PHE A 75 2.07 20.42 11.65
CA PHE A 75 1.21 19.69 12.59
C PHE A 75 -0.06 20.46 13.02
N LYS A 76 -0.20 21.73 12.61
CA LYS A 76 -1.43 22.51 12.77
C LYS A 76 -2.25 22.57 11.48
N MET A 77 -1.66 22.21 10.34
CA MET A 77 -2.36 22.16 9.05
C MET A 77 -3.17 20.87 8.99
N GLY A 78 -4.48 20.99 8.82
CA GLY A 78 -5.33 19.81 8.93
C GLY A 78 -5.11 18.82 7.79
N TRP A 79 -4.75 19.26 6.58
CA TRP A 79 -4.42 18.35 5.47
C TRP A 79 -3.24 17.43 5.83
N TYR A 80 -2.25 17.96 6.56
CA TYR A 80 -1.04 17.24 6.94
C TYR A 80 -1.35 16.23 8.04
N VAL A 81 -2.04 16.66 9.10
CA VAL A 81 -2.43 15.78 10.21
C VAL A 81 -3.37 14.68 9.74
N THR A 82 -4.37 15.02 8.92
CA THR A 82 -5.32 14.04 8.37
C THR A 82 -4.59 13.01 7.51
N SER A 83 -3.67 13.46 6.65
CA SER A 83 -2.86 12.55 5.82
C SER A 83 -2.01 11.61 6.68
N LEU A 84 -1.39 12.12 7.75
CA LEU A 84 -0.58 11.33 8.66
C LEU A 84 -1.42 10.26 9.38
N VAL A 85 -2.58 10.63 9.91
CA VAL A 85 -3.50 9.69 10.57
C VAL A 85 -3.99 8.61 9.60
N LEU A 86 -4.38 9.00 8.39
CA LEU A 86 -4.78 8.06 7.34
C LEU A 86 -3.63 7.12 6.97
N PHE A 87 -2.40 7.63 6.86
CA PHE A 87 -1.22 6.83 6.54
C PHE A 87 -0.92 5.81 7.64
N LEU A 88 -0.94 6.24 8.91
CA LEU A 88 -0.74 5.34 10.05
C LEU A 88 -1.84 4.27 10.16
N THR A 89 -3.08 4.64 9.83
CA THR A 89 -4.20 3.69 9.73
C THR A 89 -3.93 2.65 8.65
N GLY A 90 -3.52 3.07 7.45
CA GLY A 90 -3.15 2.17 6.36
C GLY A 90 -1.98 1.26 6.72
N LEU A 91 -0.97 1.79 7.41
CA LEU A 91 0.17 1.01 7.91
C LEU A 91 -0.29 -0.06 8.92
N ALA A 92 -1.16 0.30 9.86
CA ALA A 92 -1.73 -0.63 10.83
C ALA A 92 -2.59 -1.72 10.16
N MET A 93 -3.31 -1.41 9.08
CA MET A 93 -4.07 -2.42 8.33
C MET A 93 -3.20 -3.59 7.84
N GLY A 94 -1.91 -3.38 7.58
CA GLY A 94 -0.96 -4.42 7.16
C GLY A 94 -0.94 -5.63 8.12
N PRO A 95 -0.40 -5.47 9.34
CA PRO A 95 -0.34 -6.57 10.32
C PRO A 95 -1.69 -6.94 10.91
N PHE A 96 -2.61 -5.99 11.12
CA PHE A 96 -3.87 -6.26 11.85
C PHE A 96 -4.99 -6.81 10.98
N VAL A 97 -5.02 -6.51 9.68
CA VAL A 97 -6.14 -6.88 8.79
C VAL A 97 -5.69 -7.73 7.61
N LEU A 98 -4.67 -7.28 6.87
CA LEU A 98 -4.24 -7.92 5.63
C LEU A 98 -3.46 -9.21 5.89
N SER A 99 -2.56 -9.21 6.87
CA SER A 99 -1.74 -10.38 7.22
C SER A 99 -2.60 -11.58 7.67
N PRO A 100 -3.55 -11.46 8.61
CA PRO A 100 -4.43 -12.57 9.00
C PRO A 100 -5.25 -13.12 7.83
N LYS A 101 -5.73 -12.27 6.93
CA LYS A 101 -6.54 -12.67 5.76
C LYS A 101 -5.70 -13.30 4.64
N SER A 102 -4.41 -12.98 4.59
CA SER A 102 -3.48 -13.56 3.60
C SER A 102 -2.97 -14.94 3.99
N LYS A 103 -2.95 -15.28 5.29
CA LYS A 103 -2.49 -16.60 5.78
C LYS A 103 -3.25 -17.79 5.19
N PRO A 104 -4.59 -17.87 5.28
CA PRO A 104 -5.33 -19.02 4.75
C PRO A 104 -5.18 -19.16 3.22
N ILE A 105 -5.01 -18.03 2.51
CA ILE A 105 -4.73 -18.06 1.07
C ILE A 105 -3.37 -18.70 0.80
N LYS A 106 -2.32 -18.35 1.57
CA LYS A 106 -1.00 -18.96 1.40
C LYS A 106 -1.02 -20.45 1.69
N GLU A 107 -1.67 -20.86 2.77
CA GLU A 107 -1.84 -22.27 3.14
C GLU A 107 -2.57 -23.05 2.03
N LEU A 108 -3.61 -22.46 1.44
CA LEU A 108 -4.34 -23.06 0.31
C LEU A 108 -3.47 -23.17 -0.94
N LEU A 109 -2.66 -22.15 -1.26
CA LEU A 109 -1.76 -22.16 -2.41
C LEU A 109 -0.66 -23.23 -2.31
N GLU A 110 -0.21 -23.55 -1.09
CA GLU A 110 0.81 -24.56 -0.80
C GLU A 110 0.24 -25.98 -0.75
N SER A 111 -0.96 -26.15 -0.17
CA SER A 111 -1.58 -27.47 0.03
C SER A 111 -2.35 -27.99 -1.19
N TYR A 112 -2.97 -27.10 -1.96
CA TYR A 112 -3.76 -27.48 -3.13
C TYR A 112 -2.86 -27.86 -4.29
N LYS A 113 -3.04 -29.06 -4.87
CA LYS A 113 -2.24 -29.58 -6.00
C LYS A 113 -2.95 -29.59 -7.35
N GLY A 114 -4.25 -29.29 -7.38
CA GLY A 114 -5.00 -29.16 -8.64
C GLY A 114 -4.65 -27.89 -9.41
N GLU A 115 -5.10 -27.82 -10.66
CA GLU A 115 -4.94 -26.66 -11.54
C GLU A 115 -6.18 -25.76 -11.60
N ASP A 116 -7.35 -26.32 -11.31
CA ASP A 116 -8.59 -25.57 -11.18
C ASP A 116 -8.56 -24.66 -9.95
N VAL A 117 -9.25 -23.53 -10.05
CA VAL A 117 -9.32 -22.54 -8.96
C VAL A 117 -10.43 -22.96 -7.98
N PRO A 118 -10.10 -23.33 -6.73
CA PRO A 118 -11.10 -23.78 -5.78
C PRO A 118 -12.00 -22.62 -5.34
N LYS A 119 -13.29 -22.89 -5.12
CA LYS A 119 -14.26 -21.88 -4.65
C LYS A 119 -13.85 -21.21 -3.33
N GLU A 120 -13.15 -21.96 -2.48
CA GLU A 120 -12.59 -21.44 -1.23
C GLU A 120 -11.58 -20.31 -1.46
N TYR A 121 -10.71 -20.46 -2.48
CA TYR A 121 -9.77 -19.40 -2.87
C TYR A 121 -10.52 -18.13 -3.29
N GLU A 122 -11.59 -18.27 -4.09
CA GLU A 122 -12.37 -17.12 -4.55
C GLU A 122 -13.03 -16.36 -3.38
N ALA A 123 -13.53 -17.08 -2.38
CA ALA A 123 -14.13 -16.48 -1.19
C ALA A 123 -13.08 -15.70 -0.37
N LEU A 124 -11.94 -16.33 -0.07
CA LEU A 124 -10.86 -15.74 0.72
C LEU A 124 -10.24 -14.53 0.00
N SER A 125 -9.91 -14.68 -1.28
CA SER A 125 -9.29 -13.62 -2.09
C SER A 125 -10.22 -12.42 -2.26
N ARG A 126 -11.53 -12.63 -2.46
CA ARG A 126 -12.52 -11.55 -2.54
C ARG A 126 -12.51 -10.69 -1.28
N GLU A 127 -12.43 -11.32 -0.11
CA GLU A 127 -12.38 -10.60 1.15
C GLU A 127 -11.08 -9.80 1.29
N LEU A 128 -9.93 -10.44 1.06
CA LEU A 128 -8.62 -9.77 1.11
C LEU A 128 -8.59 -8.55 0.16
N PHE A 129 -9.03 -8.74 -1.09
CA PHE A 129 -9.02 -7.71 -2.12
C PHE A 129 -9.97 -6.55 -1.83
N ARG A 130 -11.00 -6.75 -0.99
CA ARG A 130 -11.85 -5.66 -0.52
C ARG A 130 -11.06 -4.72 0.39
N TYR A 131 -10.30 -5.26 1.34
CA TYR A 131 -9.47 -4.47 2.26
C TYR A 131 -8.29 -3.79 1.55
N GLU A 132 -7.68 -4.45 0.58
CA GLU A 132 -6.65 -3.82 -0.27
C GLU A 132 -7.20 -2.61 -1.04
N ARG A 133 -8.44 -2.71 -1.53
CA ARG A 133 -9.08 -1.59 -2.23
C ARG A 133 -9.39 -0.42 -1.30
N ILE A 134 -9.81 -0.71 -0.06
CA ILE A 134 -10.00 0.31 0.97
C ILE A 134 -8.64 0.99 1.26
N LEU A 135 -7.57 0.21 1.40
CA LEU A 135 -6.22 0.75 1.60
C LEU A 135 -5.78 1.66 0.43
N ASN A 136 -5.98 1.20 -0.80
CA ASN A 136 -5.68 2.00 -1.99
C ASN A 136 -6.53 3.28 -2.07
N PHE A 137 -7.79 3.23 -1.63
CA PHE A 137 -8.64 4.41 -1.56
C PHE A 137 -8.16 5.40 -0.49
N ILE A 138 -7.69 4.92 0.67
CA ILE A 138 -7.04 5.76 1.69
C ILE A 138 -5.81 6.46 1.09
N PHE A 139 -4.95 5.73 0.37
CA PHE A 139 -3.78 6.33 -0.28
C PHE A 139 -4.14 7.35 -1.35
N LEU A 140 -5.23 7.14 -2.09
CA LEU A 140 -5.74 8.12 -3.04
C LEU A 140 -6.18 9.40 -2.33
N ILE A 141 -6.90 9.30 -1.21
CA ILE A 141 -7.29 10.46 -0.40
C ILE A 141 -6.05 11.23 0.09
N ILE A 142 -5.02 10.52 0.57
CA ILE A 142 -3.76 11.13 1.01
C ILE A 142 -3.11 11.92 -0.13
N ILE A 143 -3.03 11.34 -1.33
CA ILE A 143 -2.48 12.03 -2.51
C ILE A 143 -3.28 13.31 -2.81
N VAL A 144 -4.61 13.24 -2.77
CA VAL A 144 -5.48 14.42 -2.96
C VAL A 144 -5.21 15.49 -1.91
N LEU A 145 -5.11 15.12 -0.63
CA LEU A 145 -4.78 16.05 0.46
C LEU A 145 -3.41 16.71 0.28
N MET A 146 -2.41 15.95 -0.17
CA MET A 146 -1.06 16.45 -0.43
C MET A 146 -0.99 17.44 -1.60
N ILE A 147 -1.86 17.27 -2.61
CA ILE A 147 -1.93 18.16 -3.78
C ILE A 147 -2.73 19.42 -3.46
N LEU A 148 -3.96 19.25 -2.95
CA LEU A 148 -4.89 20.36 -2.78
C LEU A 148 -4.62 21.19 -1.52
N LYS A 149 -4.06 20.57 -0.47
CA LYS A 149 -3.74 21.21 0.82
C LYS A 149 -4.85 22.17 1.34
N PRO A 150 -6.12 21.72 1.43
CA PRO A 150 -7.26 22.63 1.51
C PRO A 150 -7.49 23.35 2.86
N PHE A 151 -6.82 22.94 3.94
CA PHE A 151 -7.00 23.49 5.30
C PHE A 151 -5.81 23.21 6.22
#